data_AF-A0A7M5XHH3-F1
#
_entry.id   AF-A0A7M5XHH3-F1
#
_cell.length_a   1.000
_cell.length_b   1.000
_cell.length_c   1.000
_cell.angle_alpha   90.00
_cell.angle_beta   90.00
_cell.angle_gamma   90.00
#
_symmetry.space_group_name_H-M   'P 1'
#
loop_
_entity.id
_entity.type
_entity.pdbx_description
1 polymer ?
#
loop_
_entity_poly.entity_id
_entity_poly.type
_entity_poly.pdbx_seq_one_letter_code
_entity_poly.pdbx_strand_id
1 'polypeptide(L)'
;MFKENLTKDMTPEPEIIQKIESATKGQSTNKLWFQHRKGVITASKAHEVKTKMKTIESYPNGSEKSDVLMWSLTKKVAGFSFVNPNIPALKYDRNMEPLAASNFLELMKTKHKGAKLVECGLFLDKEKPYIGASPDGVFFCDCCCEKSVWRLNAHKSFITD
;
A
#
# COMPACT_ATOMS: atom_id res chain seq x y z
N MET A 1 -9.42 18.11 -8.79
CA MET A 1 -10.46 17.27 -8.14
C MET A 1 -10.77 16.14 -9.10
N PHE A 2 -10.11 14.99 -8.97
CA PHE A 2 -10.51 13.79 -9.73
C PHE A 2 -11.81 13.27 -9.10
N LYS A 3 -12.90 13.36 -9.87
CA LYS A 3 -14.27 12.96 -9.51
C LYS A 3 -14.59 11.54 -10.00
N GLU A 4 -13.59 10.69 -10.14
CA GLU A 4 -13.80 9.32 -10.58
C GLU A 4 -13.69 8.39 -9.37
N ASN A 5 -14.84 8.22 -8.71
CA ASN A 5 -15.05 7.06 -7.87
C ASN A 5 -14.89 5.84 -8.77
N LEU A 6 -13.82 5.07 -8.55
CA LEU A 6 -13.56 3.78 -9.19
C LEU A 6 -14.72 2.84 -8.87
N THR A 7 -15.75 2.86 -9.73
CA THR A 7 -16.90 1.95 -9.66
C THR A 7 -16.54 0.62 -10.33
N LYS A 8 -17.33 -0.41 -10.05
CA LYS A 8 -17.11 -1.81 -10.44
C LYS A 8 -16.98 -2.02 -11.96
N ASP A 9 -17.37 -1.03 -12.76
CA ASP A 9 -17.49 -1.09 -14.22
C ASP A 9 -16.44 -0.23 -14.95
N MET A 10 -15.52 0.42 -14.23
CA MET A 10 -14.45 1.22 -14.81
C MET A 10 -13.15 0.42 -14.74
N THR A 11 -12.79 -0.28 -15.82
CA THR A 11 -11.43 -0.83 -15.98
C THR A 11 -10.54 0.29 -16.53
N PRO A 12 -9.71 0.95 -15.71
CA PRO A 12 -8.83 1.99 -16.20
C PRO A 12 -7.84 1.39 -17.20
N GLU A 13 -7.56 2.12 -18.27
CA GLU A 13 -6.55 1.69 -19.25
C GLU A 13 -5.21 1.41 -18.55
N PRO A 14 -4.44 0.40 -18.98
CA PRO A 14 -3.17 0.05 -18.34
C PRO A 14 -2.20 1.24 -18.22
N GLU A 15 -2.25 2.17 -19.17
CA GLU A 15 -1.45 3.39 -19.17
C GLU A 15 -1.82 4.32 -18.01
N ILE A 16 -3.10 4.41 -17.65
CA ILE A 16 -3.58 5.23 -16.52
C ILE A 16 -3.04 4.66 -15.21
N ILE A 17 -3.06 3.33 -15.04
CA ILE A 17 -2.53 2.67 -13.84
C ILE A 17 -1.03 2.95 -13.70
N GLN A 18 -0.27 2.89 -14.80
CA GLN A 18 1.16 3.22 -14.79
C GLN A 18 1.41 4.70 -14.46
N LYS A 19 0.60 5.61 -15.00
CA LYS A 19 0.66 7.04 -14.66
C LYS A 19 0.37 7.28 -13.19
N ILE A 20 -0.62 6.58 -12.60
CA ILE A 20 -0.94 6.66 -11.17
C ILE A 20 0.25 6.17 -10.34
N GLU A 21 0.82 5.01 -10.67
CA GLU A 21 2.01 4.49 -9.96
C GLU A 21 3.13 5.53 -9.98
N SER A 22 3.48 6.03 -11.16
CA SER A 22 4.59 6.97 -11.29
C SER A 22 4.32 8.32 -10.64
N ALA A 23 3.09 8.84 -10.72
CA ALA A 23 2.70 10.10 -10.08
C ALA A 23 2.58 10.00 -8.55
N THR A 24 2.50 8.78 -8.00
CA THR A 24 2.34 8.52 -6.56
C THR A 24 3.59 7.97 -5.89
N LYS A 25 4.74 7.95 -6.59
CA LYS A 25 6.06 7.66 -6.02
C LYS A 25 6.40 8.62 -4.87
N GLY A 26 7.23 8.16 -3.93
CA GLY A 26 7.52 8.85 -2.67
C GLY A 26 6.49 8.60 -1.55
N GLN A 27 5.37 7.93 -1.86
CA GLN A 27 4.37 7.41 -0.93
C GLN A 27 3.95 8.40 0.18
N SER A 28 4.49 8.23 1.39
CA SER A 28 4.16 9.04 2.57
C SER A 28 4.53 10.52 2.42
N THR A 29 5.45 10.86 1.52
CA THR A 29 5.82 12.25 1.22
C THR A 29 4.96 12.87 0.12
N ASN A 30 4.21 12.05 -0.63
CA ASN A 30 3.45 12.47 -1.80
C ASN A 30 1.95 12.63 -1.47
N LYS A 31 1.44 13.85 -1.57
CA LYS A 31 0.02 14.14 -1.31
C LYS A 31 -0.94 13.42 -2.28
N LEU A 32 -0.54 13.22 -3.53
CA LEU A 32 -1.35 12.49 -4.53
C LEU A 32 -1.53 11.02 -4.13
N TRP A 33 -0.51 10.42 -3.51
CA TRP A 33 -0.60 9.05 -3.03
C TRP A 33 -1.72 8.87 -1.99
N PHE A 34 -1.86 9.80 -1.05
CA PHE A 34 -2.99 9.78 -0.11
C PHE A 34 -4.34 9.96 -0.80
N GLN A 35 -4.41 10.77 -1.85
CA GLN A 35 -5.65 11.00 -2.62
C GLN A 35 -6.06 9.75 -3.39
N HIS A 36 -5.13 9.13 -4.13
CA HIS A 36 -5.40 7.92 -4.91
C HIS A 36 -5.66 6.68 -4.05
N ARG A 37 -5.25 6.66 -2.78
CA ARG A 37 -5.57 5.58 -1.82
C ARG A 37 -6.98 5.68 -1.20
N LYS A 38 -7.71 6.78 -1.43
CA LYS A 38 -9.11 6.91 -0.96
C LYS A 38 -10.00 6.01 -1.81
N GLY A 39 -10.81 5.19 -1.16
CA GLY A 39 -11.67 4.23 -1.86
C GLY A 39 -10.94 2.94 -2.27
N VAL A 40 -9.62 2.87 -2.11
CA VAL A 40 -8.81 1.69 -2.44
C VAL A 40 -8.58 0.82 -1.19
N ILE A 41 -8.91 -0.46 -1.32
CA ILE A 41 -8.59 -1.52 -0.37
C ILE A 41 -7.13 -1.90 -0.59
N THR A 42 -6.24 -1.24 0.15
CA THR A 42 -4.82 -1.55 0.12
C THR A 42 -4.47 -2.80 0.93
N ALA A 43 -3.31 -3.42 0.68
CA ALA A 43 -2.80 -4.56 1.45
C ALA A 43 -2.92 -4.38 2.98
N SER A 44 -2.61 -3.18 3.49
CA SER A 44 -2.73 -2.86 4.93
C SER A 44 -4.17 -2.81 5.48
N LYS A 45 -5.18 -2.66 4.61
CA LYS A 45 -6.61 -2.65 4.96
C LYS A 45 -7.29 -4.00 4.69
N ALA A 46 -6.71 -4.83 3.82
CA ALA A 46 -7.35 -6.04 3.29
C ALA A 46 -7.77 -7.03 4.38
N HIS A 47 -6.91 -7.28 5.38
CA HIS A 47 -7.25 -8.18 6.49
C HIS A 47 -8.44 -7.68 7.30
N GLU A 48 -8.45 -6.39 7.65
CA GLU A 48 -9.55 -5.79 8.41
C GLU A 48 -10.86 -5.80 7.63
N VAL A 49 -10.82 -5.45 6.33
CA VAL A 49 -11.99 -5.53 5.45
C VAL A 49 -12.55 -6.94 5.44
N LYS A 50 -11.70 -7.95 5.22
CA LYS A 50 -12.11 -9.36 5.19
C LYS A 50 -12.77 -9.78 6.51
N THR A 51 -12.14 -9.48 7.64
CA THR A 51 -12.65 -9.89 8.96
C THR A 51 -13.97 -9.17 9.30
N LYS A 52 -14.07 -7.87 9.03
CA LYS A 52 -15.30 -7.11 9.28
C LYS A 52 -16.44 -7.53 8.37
N MET A 53 -16.17 -7.83 7.09
CA MET A 53 -17.21 -8.31 6.18
C MET A 53 -17.82 -9.63 6.66
N LYS A 54 -17.02 -10.58 7.14
CA LYS A 54 -17.53 -11.82 7.75
C LYS A 54 -18.46 -11.55 8.94
N THR A 55 -18.11 -10.59 9.79
CA THR A 55 -18.96 -10.19 10.93
C THR A 55 -20.25 -9.50 10.46
N ILE A 56 -20.19 -8.66 9.42
CA ILE A 56 -21.37 -8.00 8.86
C ILE A 56 -22.33 -9.05 8.27
N GLU A 57 -21.80 -9.99 7.49
CA GLU A 57 -22.56 -11.09 6.88
C GLU A 57 -23.21 -12.03 7.92
N SER A 58 -22.70 -12.07 9.15
CA SER A 58 -23.32 -12.86 10.23
C SER A 58 -24.57 -12.23 10.84
N TYR A 59 -24.83 -10.94 10.55
CA TYR A 59 -26.03 -10.25 11.00
C TYR A 59 -27.12 -10.25 9.92
N PRO A 60 -28.41 -10.15 10.29
CA PRO A 60 -29.48 -9.91 9.34
C PRO A 60 -29.23 -8.62 8.54
N ASN A 61 -29.49 -8.67 7.23
CA ASN A 61 -29.40 -7.52 6.35
C ASN A 61 -30.28 -6.37 6.87
N GLY A 62 -29.72 -5.17 6.94
CA GLY A 62 -30.42 -3.97 7.45
C GLY A 62 -30.56 -3.93 8.98
N SER A 63 -29.81 -4.77 9.71
CA SER A 63 -29.70 -4.60 11.16
C SER A 63 -28.83 -3.39 11.49
N GLU A 64 -29.20 -2.66 12.55
CA GLU A 64 -28.44 -1.50 13.03
C GLU A 64 -26.95 -1.82 13.24
N LYS A 65 -26.64 -3.02 13.77
CA LYS A 65 -25.25 -3.49 13.95
C LYS A 65 -24.51 -3.65 12.62
N SER A 66 -25.15 -4.23 11.60
CA SER A 66 -24.56 -4.38 10.27
C SER A 66 -24.29 -3.02 9.60
N ASP A 67 -25.22 -2.07 9.76
CA ASP A 67 -25.12 -0.73 9.16
C ASP A 67 -24.00 0.11 9.81
N VAL A 68 -23.89 0.08 11.15
CA VAL A 68 -22.82 0.76 11.89
C VAL A 68 -21.44 0.21 11.51
N LEU A 69 -21.30 -1.11 11.41
CA LEU A 69 -20.06 -1.75 10.99
C LEU A 69 -19.70 -1.41 9.53
N MET A 70 -20.68 -1.42 8.64
CA MET A 70 -20.50 -1.06 7.23
C MET A 70 -20.08 0.40 7.08
N TRP A 71 -20.70 1.32 7.83
CA TRP A 71 -20.34 2.73 7.86
C TRP A 71 -18.91 2.95 8.37
N SER A 72 -18.52 2.29 9.47
CA SER A 72 -17.16 2.34 10.02
C SER A 72 -16.12 1.86 9.01
N LEU A 73 -16.39 0.75 8.33
CA LEU A 73 -15.51 0.19 7.31
C LEU A 73 -15.39 1.13 6.11
N THR A 74 -16.51 1.67 5.63
CA THR A 74 -16.57 2.59 4.49
C THR A 74 -15.77 3.87 4.78
N LYS A 75 -15.93 4.47 5.96
CA LYS A 75 -15.15 5.65 6.38
C LYS A 75 -13.64 5.40 6.30
N LYS A 76 -13.20 4.21 6.73
CA LYS A 76 -11.78 3.84 6.74
C LYS A 76 -11.24 3.61 5.33
N VAL A 77 -12.00 2.92 4.48
CA VAL A 77 -11.62 2.72 3.06
C VAL A 77 -11.57 4.06 2.33
N ALA A 78 -12.55 4.94 2.54
CA ALA A 78 -12.63 6.29 1.97
C ALA A 78 -11.53 7.26 2.46
N GLY A 79 -10.72 6.86 3.45
CA GLY A 79 -9.61 7.67 3.95
C GLY A 79 -10.04 8.78 4.92
N PHE A 80 -11.20 8.65 5.56
CA PHE A 80 -11.63 9.53 6.65
C PHE A 80 -11.06 9.12 8.03
N SER A 81 -10.16 8.14 8.06
CA SER A 81 -9.44 7.72 9.25
C SER A 81 -8.16 8.54 9.42
N PHE A 82 -8.02 9.24 10.55
CA PHE A 82 -6.80 9.92 10.94
C PHE A 82 -5.88 8.96 11.71
N VAL A 83 -4.60 8.94 11.35
CA VAL A 83 -3.55 8.27 12.13
C VAL A 83 -2.58 9.36 12.56
N ASN A 84 -2.28 9.42 13.86
CA ASN A 84 -1.33 10.40 14.38
C ASN A 84 0.08 10.09 13.81
N PRO A 85 0.68 11.00 13.02
CA PRO A 85 1.97 10.74 12.37
C PRO A 85 3.15 10.77 13.35
N ASN A 86 2.94 11.24 14.59
CA ASN A 86 3.95 11.39 15.63
C ASN A 86 4.02 10.20 16.59
N ILE A 87 3.28 9.12 16.32
CA ILE A 87 3.42 7.87 17.09
C ILE A 87 4.89 7.41 16.98
N PRO A 88 5.61 7.20 18.10
CA PRO A 88 7.04 6.92 18.07
C PRO A 88 7.45 5.76 17.16
N ALA A 89 6.65 4.69 17.12
CA ALA A 89 6.87 3.56 16.22
C ALA A 89 6.80 3.98 14.74
N LEU A 90 5.74 4.71 14.34
CA LEU A 90 5.58 5.19 12.96
C LEU A 90 6.65 6.20 12.55
N LYS A 91 7.16 6.99 13.50
CA LYS A 91 8.25 7.93 13.25
C LYS A 91 9.57 7.18 13.08
N TYR A 92 9.83 6.19 13.93
CA TYR A 92 11.01 5.34 13.82
C TYR A 92 11.04 4.60 12.48
N ASP A 93 9.95 3.91 12.12
CA ASP A 93 9.87 3.16 10.87
C ASP A 93 10.19 4.04 9.66
N ARG A 94 9.58 5.24 9.58
CA ARG A 94 9.80 6.19 8.49
C ARG A 94 11.25 6.66 8.38
N ASN A 95 11.93 6.83 9.51
CA ASN A 95 13.32 7.30 9.53
C ASN A 95 14.31 6.17 9.22
N MET A 96 13.97 4.94 9.59
CA MET A 96 14.85 3.77 9.43
C MET A 96 14.68 3.06 8.09
N GLU A 97 13.53 3.23 7.43
CA GLU A 97 13.23 2.59 6.15
C GLU A 97 14.26 2.93 5.04
N PRO A 98 14.70 4.20 4.84
CA PRO A 98 15.74 4.51 3.85
C PRO A 98 17.09 3.85 4.15
N LEU A 99 17.44 3.72 5.44
CA LEU A 99 18.66 3.05 5.87
C LEU A 99 18.56 1.55 5.61
N ALA A 100 17.44 0.92 5.95
CA ALA A 100 17.20 -0.49 5.71
C ALA A 100 17.21 -0.83 4.21
N ALA A 101 16.61 0.02 3.38
CA ALA A 101 16.65 -0.09 1.92
C ALA A 101 18.08 0.00 1.36
N SER A 102 18.89 0.93 1.88
CA SER A 102 20.29 1.11 1.47
C SER A 102 21.14 -0.11 1.84
N ASN A 103 21.07 -0.56 3.10
CA ASN A 103 21.81 -1.73 3.58
C ASN A 103 21.42 -3.00 2.79
N PHE A 104 20.12 -3.17 2.51
CA PHE A 104 19.64 -4.26 1.67
C PHE A 104 20.25 -4.21 0.27
N LEU A 105 20.23 -3.04 -0.38
CA LEU A 105 20.80 -2.87 -1.72
C LEU A 105 22.30 -3.14 -1.74
N GLU A 106 23.05 -2.69 -0.74
CA GLU A 106 24.48 -2.97 -0.60
C GLU A 106 24.76 -4.46 -0.47
N LEU A 107 24.01 -5.15 0.40
CA LEU A 107 24.13 -6.59 0.56
C LEU A 107 23.82 -7.31 -0.76
N MET A 108 22.77 -6.90 -1.48
CA MET A 108 22.37 -7.53 -2.73
C MET A 108 23.32 -7.23 -3.89
N LYS A 109 24.01 -6.08 -3.91
CA LYS A 109 25.07 -5.79 -4.89
C LYS A 109 26.23 -6.79 -4.83
N THR A 110 26.50 -7.37 -3.66
CA THR A 110 27.55 -8.41 -3.53
C THR A 110 27.13 -9.75 -4.15
N LYS A 111 25.82 -10.01 -4.24
CA LYS A 111 25.25 -11.29 -4.68
C LYS A 111 24.66 -11.25 -6.09
N HIS A 112 24.26 -10.07 -6.56
CA HIS A 112 23.51 -9.90 -7.80
C HIS A 112 24.14 -8.86 -8.73
N LYS A 113 24.25 -9.21 -10.01
CA LYS A 113 24.73 -8.29 -11.06
C LYS A 113 23.65 -7.26 -11.39
N GLY A 114 24.03 -5.99 -11.47
CA GLY A 114 23.09 -4.91 -11.82
C GLY A 114 21.98 -4.70 -10.78
N ALA A 115 22.22 -5.06 -9.51
CA ALA A 115 21.27 -4.92 -8.42
C ALA A 115 20.75 -3.47 -8.29
N LYS A 116 19.43 -3.31 -8.34
CA LYS A 116 18.72 -2.03 -8.23
C LYS A 116 17.51 -2.21 -7.33
N LEU A 117 17.30 -1.25 -6.45
CA LEU A 117 16.07 -1.11 -5.67
C LEU A 117 15.38 0.18 -6.11
N VAL A 118 14.13 0.08 -6.54
CA VAL A 118 13.38 1.19 -7.12
C VAL A 118 12.20 1.53 -6.21
N GLU A 119 12.05 2.81 -5.91
CA GLU A 119 10.89 3.33 -5.20
C GLU A 119 9.60 3.13 -6.01
N CYS A 120 8.53 2.87 -5.29
CA CYS A 120 7.25 2.49 -5.86
C CYS A 120 6.14 3.43 -5.42
N GLY A 121 5.18 3.69 -6.31
CA GLY A 121 3.94 4.35 -5.97
C GLY A 121 2.82 3.39 -5.60
N LEU A 122 1.60 3.74 -5.99
CA LEU A 122 0.41 2.92 -5.84
C LEU A 122 0.20 2.05 -7.09
N PHE A 123 0.29 0.74 -6.90
CA PHE A 123 -0.17 -0.25 -7.87
C PHE A 123 -1.65 -0.53 -7.65
N LEU A 124 -2.42 -0.45 -8.74
CA LEU A 124 -3.82 -0.85 -8.76
C LEU A 124 -3.97 -2.15 -9.55
N ASP A 125 -4.93 -2.97 -9.14
CA ASP A 125 -5.32 -4.13 -9.93
C ASP A 125 -6.06 -3.66 -11.20
N LYS A 126 -5.75 -4.30 -12.33
CA LYS A 126 -6.26 -3.90 -13.66
C LYS A 126 -7.75 -4.16 -13.80
N GLU A 127 -8.24 -5.24 -13.20
CA GLU A 127 -9.64 -5.67 -13.28
C GLU A 127 -10.46 -5.06 -12.14
N LYS A 128 -9.82 -4.87 -10.98
CA LYS A 128 -10.45 -4.43 -9.73
C LYS A 128 -9.68 -3.23 -9.18
N PRO A 129 -9.78 -2.04 -9.77
CA PRO A 129 -8.97 -0.88 -9.37
C PRO A 129 -9.27 -0.35 -7.96
N TYR A 130 -10.34 -0.84 -7.32
CA TYR A 130 -10.58 -0.66 -5.89
C TYR A 130 -9.66 -1.51 -4.99
N ILE A 131 -8.81 -2.37 -5.56
CA ILE A 131 -7.76 -3.14 -4.88
C ILE A 131 -6.40 -2.60 -5.32
N GLY A 132 -5.49 -2.42 -4.37
CA GLY A 132 -4.15 -1.94 -4.69
C GLY A 132 -3.10 -2.24 -3.62
N ALA A 133 -1.85 -1.94 -3.94
CA ALA A 133 -0.73 -2.07 -3.04
C ALA A 133 0.32 -0.98 -3.32
N SER A 134 1.01 -0.56 -2.28
CA SER A 134 2.24 0.23 -2.40
C SER A 134 3.32 -0.54 -1.66
N PRO A 135 4.10 -1.36 -2.37
CA PRO A 135 5.26 -2.02 -1.78
C PRO A 135 6.34 -0.99 -1.47
N ASP A 136 7.21 -1.29 -0.52
CA ASP A 136 8.23 -0.36 -0.03
C ASP A 136 9.34 -0.18 -1.11
N GLY A 137 9.57 -1.22 -1.91
CA GLY A 137 10.39 -1.12 -3.12
C GLY A 137 10.28 -2.36 -4.01
N VAL A 138 10.73 -2.23 -5.26
CA VAL A 138 10.88 -3.36 -6.19
C VAL A 138 12.34 -3.53 -6.53
N PHE A 139 12.83 -4.76 -6.36
CA PHE A 139 14.20 -5.13 -6.64
C PHE A 139 14.33 -5.74 -8.02
N PHE A 140 15.40 -5.36 -8.70
CA PHE A 140 15.77 -5.86 -10.01
C PHE A 140 17.25 -6.23 -10.03
N CYS A 141 17.59 -7.28 -10.76
CA CYS A 141 18.96 -7.60 -11.11
C CYS A 141 19.02 -8.25 -12.48
N ASP A 142 20.19 -8.22 -13.12
CA ASP A 142 20.40 -8.73 -14.47
C ASP A 142 20.63 -10.24 -14.50
N CYS A 143 20.97 -10.83 -13.35
CA CYS A 143 21.32 -12.25 -13.25
C CYS A 143 20.17 -13.17 -12.81
N CYS A 144 19.10 -12.63 -12.24
CA CYS A 144 17.92 -13.42 -11.88
C CYS A 144 16.76 -13.07 -12.82
N CYS A 145 16.14 -14.08 -13.40
CA CYS A 145 15.02 -13.93 -14.32
C CYS A 145 13.71 -13.45 -13.63
N GLU A 146 13.72 -13.29 -12.30
CA GLU A 146 12.55 -12.98 -11.49
C GLU A 146 12.63 -11.59 -10.85
N LYS A 147 11.55 -10.81 -11.03
CA LYS A 147 11.32 -9.55 -10.31
C LYS A 147 10.75 -9.89 -8.93
N SER A 148 11.35 -9.36 -7.87
CA SER A 148 10.87 -9.55 -6.50
C SER A 148 10.31 -8.25 -5.92
N VAL A 149 9.13 -8.34 -5.32
CA VAL A 149 8.49 -7.23 -4.60
C VAL A 149 8.91 -7.32 -3.13
N TRP A 150 9.39 -6.22 -2.57
CA TRP A 150 9.93 -6.21 -1.21
C TRP A 150 9.04 -5.42 -0.27
N ARG A 151 8.88 -5.97 0.94
CA ARG A 151 8.30 -5.29 2.09
C ARG A 151 9.35 -5.22 3.19
N LEU A 152 9.70 -4.01 3.61
CA LEU A 152 10.63 -3.74 4.70
C LEU A 152 9.83 -3.67 6.00
N ASN A 153 10.14 -4.56 6.94
CA ASN A 153 9.71 -4.41 8.33
C ASN A 153 10.94 -3.99 9.15
N ALA A 154 11.02 -2.73 9.55
CA ALA A 154 12.07 -2.23 10.43
C ALA A 154 11.83 -2.74 11.87
N HIS A 155 12.13 -4.01 12.14
CA HIS A 155 12.06 -4.54 13.49
C HIS A 155 13.35 -4.16 14.25
N LYS A 156 13.20 -3.56 15.44
CA LYS A 156 14.29 -2.97 16.25
C LYS A 156 15.49 -3.90 16.49
N SER A 157 15.31 -5.22 16.41
CA SER A 157 16.35 -6.21 16.63
C SER A 157 17.22 -6.52 15.39
N PHE A 158 16.98 -5.90 14.24
CA PHE A 158 17.76 -6.13 13.01
C PHE A 158 18.66 -4.94 12.63
N ILE A 159 18.72 -3.89 13.47
CA ILE A 159 19.51 -2.67 13.23
C ILE A 159 20.30 -2.27 14.49
N THR A 160 20.79 -3.26 15.23
CA THR A 160 21.80 -3.05 16.27
C THR A 160 23.02 -3.85 15.87
N ASP A 161 24.16 -3.18 15.78
CA ASP A 161 25.48 -3.81 15.86
C ASP A 161 25.57 -4.72 17.09
#